data_AF-A0A401ZP77-F1
#
_entry.id   AF-A0A401ZP77-F1
#
_cell.length_a   1.000
_cell.length_b   1.000
_cell.length_c   1.000
_cell.angle_alpha   90.00
_cell.angle_beta   90.00
_cell.angle_gamma   90.00
#
_symmetry.space_group_name_H-M   'P 1'
#
loop_
_entity.id
_entity.type
_entity.pdbx_description
1 polymer ?
#
loop_
_entity_poly.entity_id
_entity_poly.type
_entity_poly.pdbx_seq_one_letter_code
_entity_poly.pdbx_strand_id
1 'polypeptide(L)'
;MSVMSRPPVMASPPVPIPVSTSRWKSKLSRSLPLYLSVAPFFVLFAIFGLFPLAFSLYLSFQKWDGIGPMRFVGWNQFAYLLTDSYFWQAIINTLEIWLLATIPMICVSVVLAFLLASPLVKARGLYQIAFFLPHITSIVAIALVFGSLFSNQFGLLNALLTALGLGRVAWLSQPWGMKCAIAAMILWRTLGYHTLIFLAGIQSIPTTLYEAARIDGAGSRQIFSRITLPLLRPVMLFTVITSTISGMQVFTEPQVLLGNDGGPGREGMTIVLYLYQQAFGSYHFGYGAAIGWGLFVLIALFSLLNWLLLQRSWIVN
;
A
#
# COMPACT_ATOMS: atom_id res chain seq x y z
N MET A 1 67.36 82.24 23.36
CA MET A 1 66.43 81.18 23.82
C MET A 1 65.65 80.69 22.61
N SER A 2 65.91 79.46 22.15
CA SER A 2 65.13 78.80 21.10
C SER A 2 65.25 77.30 21.33
N VAL A 3 64.16 76.70 21.78
CA VAL A 3 64.06 75.29 22.18
C VAL A 3 63.68 74.49 20.92
N MET A 4 64.58 73.63 20.46
CA MET A 4 64.29 72.61 19.43
C MET A 4 63.46 71.48 20.06
N SER A 5 62.19 71.39 19.70
CA SER A 5 61.31 70.28 20.04
C SER A 5 61.49 69.12 19.04
N ARG A 6 61.65 67.91 19.57
CA ARG A 6 61.81 66.66 18.80
C ARG A 6 60.49 66.28 18.09
N PRO A 7 60.54 65.67 16.89
CA PRO A 7 59.35 65.21 16.18
C PRO A 7 58.69 64.00 16.88
N PRO A 8 57.36 63.82 16.72
CA PRO A 8 56.60 62.77 17.39
C PRO A 8 56.88 61.39 16.79
N VAL A 9 57.03 60.39 17.68
CA VAL A 9 57.16 58.97 17.33
C VAL A 9 55.83 58.47 16.76
N MET A 10 55.82 58.01 15.51
CA MET A 10 54.66 57.33 14.93
C MET A 10 54.45 56.00 15.63
N ALA A 11 53.28 55.82 16.27
CA ALA A 11 52.87 54.56 16.86
C ALA A 11 52.72 53.49 15.76
N SER A 12 53.36 52.34 15.96
CA SER A 12 53.20 51.17 15.10
C SER A 12 51.74 50.67 15.15
N PRO A 13 51.18 50.22 14.01
CA PRO A 13 49.81 49.70 13.98
C PRO A 13 49.68 48.48 14.90
N PRO A 14 48.55 48.31 15.61
CA PRO A 14 48.37 47.19 16.51
C PRO A 14 48.40 45.87 15.74
N VAL A 15 49.17 44.90 16.25
CA VAL A 15 49.22 43.53 15.74
C VAL A 15 47.82 42.90 15.88
N PRO A 16 47.23 42.29 14.84
CA PRO A 16 45.93 41.65 14.96
C PRO A 16 46.01 40.50 15.97
N ILE A 17 45.24 40.62 17.06
CA ILE A 17 45.09 39.54 18.03
C ILE A 17 44.33 38.39 17.32
N PRO A 18 44.84 37.15 17.30
CA PRO A 18 44.11 36.04 16.72
C PRO A 18 42.86 35.79 17.56
N VAL A 19 41.68 36.13 17.01
CA VAL A 19 40.40 35.80 17.62
C VAL A 19 40.31 34.27 17.68
N SER A 20 40.45 33.71 18.88
CA SER A 20 40.25 32.30 19.16
C SER A 20 38.81 31.93 18.83
N THR A 21 38.59 31.52 17.58
CA THR A 21 37.29 31.04 17.14
C THR A 21 37.09 29.66 17.74
N SER A 22 36.30 29.60 18.82
CA SER A 22 35.59 28.39 19.21
C SER A 22 34.62 28.00 18.07
N ARG A 23 35.17 27.42 17.00
CA ARG A 23 34.46 27.00 15.78
C ARG A 23 33.44 25.89 16.03
N TRP A 24 33.47 25.27 17.22
CA TRP A 24 32.64 24.13 17.57
C TRP A 24 31.32 24.56 18.23
N LYS A 25 31.34 25.56 19.13
CA LYS A 25 30.11 26.09 19.74
C LYS A 25 29.24 26.86 18.75
N SER A 26 29.80 27.38 17.65
CA SER A 26 29.06 28.11 16.61
C SER A 26 28.35 27.23 15.57
N LYS A 27 28.71 25.94 15.45
CA LYS A 27 28.02 24.99 14.55
C LYS A 27 26.74 24.45 15.17
N LEU A 28 26.75 24.15 16.48
CA LEU A 28 25.58 23.63 17.18
C LEU A 28 24.50 24.70 17.34
N SER A 29 24.87 25.94 17.67
CA SER A 29 23.90 27.06 17.78
C SER A 29 23.28 27.46 16.45
N ARG A 30 24.01 27.29 15.33
CA ARG A 30 23.49 27.54 13.97
C ARG A 30 22.57 26.43 13.44
N SER A 31 22.75 25.19 13.88
CA SER A 31 21.94 24.05 13.44
C SER A 31 20.75 23.74 14.37
N LEU A 32 20.77 24.25 15.60
CA LEU A 32 19.68 24.08 16.57
C LEU A 32 18.31 24.54 16.05
N PRO A 33 18.16 25.70 15.35
CA PRO A 33 16.88 26.08 14.76
C PRO A 33 16.39 25.07 13.72
N LEU A 34 17.29 24.52 12.89
CA LEU A 34 16.94 23.48 11.91
C LEU A 34 16.45 22.21 12.61
N TYR A 35 17.16 21.73 13.64
CA TYR A 35 16.72 20.55 14.40
C TYR A 35 15.40 20.79 15.13
N LEU A 36 15.19 21.97 15.73
CA LEU A 36 13.91 22.35 16.36
C LEU A 36 12.76 22.39 15.35
N SER A 37 13.01 22.79 14.10
CA SER A 37 11.98 22.79 13.05
C SER A 37 11.55 21.38 12.63
N VAL A 38 12.45 20.39 12.63
CA VAL A 38 12.10 18.99 12.27
C VAL A 38 11.72 18.15 13.51
N ALA A 39 12.06 18.59 14.72
CA ALA A 39 11.80 17.87 15.96
C ALA A 39 10.32 17.47 16.17
N PRO A 40 9.30 18.31 15.88
CA PRO A 40 7.90 17.92 16.06
C PRO A 40 7.52 16.64 15.29
N PHE A 41 8.03 16.47 14.06
CA PHE A 41 7.82 15.26 13.29
C PHE A 41 8.43 14.04 13.99
N PHE A 42 9.70 14.12 14.41
CA PHE A 42 10.38 12.99 15.05
C PHE A 42 9.82 12.64 16.41
N VAL A 43 9.37 13.62 17.20
CA VAL A 43 8.71 13.38 18.49
C VAL A 43 7.38 12.67 18.29
N LEU A 44 6.53 13.15 17.38
CA LEU A 44 5.26 12.51 17.07
C LEU A 44 5.49 11.10 16.48
N PHE A 45 6.44 10.95 15.56
CA PHE A 45 6.81 9.64 15.01
C PHE A 45 7.33 8.70 16.09
N ALA A 46 8.15 9.16 17.03
CA ALA A 46 8.66 8.34 18.11
C ALA A 46 7.53 7.82 19.02
N ILE A 47 6.60 8.70 19.40
CA ILE A 47 5.50 8.38 20.33
C ILE A 47 4.42 7.53 19.67
N PHE A 48 3.99 7.89 18.46
CA PHE A 48 2.83 7.28 17.81
C PHE A 48 3.17 6.27 16.70
N GLY A 49 4.41 6.27 16.21
CA GLY A 49 4.90 5.31 15.21
C GLY A 49 5.85 4.29 15.81
N LEU A 50 7.02 4.74 16.26
CA LEU A 50 8.11 3.88 16.69
C LEU A 50 7.79 3.13 17.99
N PHE A 51 7.21 3.81 18.99
CA PHE A 51 6.87 3.17 20.26
C PHE A 51 5.85 2.04 20.11
N PRO A 52 4.67 2.22 19.46
CA PRO A 52 3.73 1.12 19.25
C PRO A 52 4.30 -0.02 18.42
N LEU A 53 5.15 0.28 17.43
CA LEU A 53 5.83 -0.73 16.63
C LEU A 53 6.80 -1.57 17.48
N ALA A 54 7.68 -0.91 18.25
CA ALA A 54 8.63 -1.57 19.13
C ALA A 54 7.91 -2.34 20.25
N PHE A 55 6.84 -1.78 20.80
CA PHE A 55 6.03 -2.44 21.82
C PHE A 55 5.28 -3.66 21.25
N SER A 56 4.78 -3.58 20.02
CA SER A 56 4.21 -4.75 19.31
C SER A 56 5.26 -5.86 19.12
N LEU A 57 6.50 -5.50 18.76
CA LEU A 57 7.59 -6.49 18.70
C LEU A 57 7.84 -7.11 20.07
N TYR A 58 7.91 -6.32 21.13
CA TYR A 58 8.02 -6.82 22.49
C TYR A 58 6.86 -7.76 22.87
N LEU A 59 5.62 -7.39 22.55
CA LEU A 59 4.43 -8.23 22.79
C LEU A 59 4.49 -9.57 22.05
N SER A 60 5.13 -9.64 20.87
CA SER A 60 5.20 -10.86 20.08
C SER A 60 5.95 -12.01 20.76
N PHE A 61 6.76 -11.73 21.79
CA PHE A 61 7.45 -12.75 22.59
C PHE A 61 6.70 -13.10 23.88
N GLN A 62 5.53 -12.50 24.11
CA GLN A 62 4.84 -12.47 25.40
C GLN A 62 3.54 -13.26 25.29
N LYS A 63 3.14 -13.89 26.40
CA LYS A 63 1.78 -14.37 26.61
C LYS A 63 1.06 -13.33 27.46
N TRP A 64 0.07 -12.66 26.86
CA TRP A 64 -0.66 -11.58 27.50
C TRP A 64 -2.09 -11.51 26.96
N ASP A 65 -3.03 -11.28 27.87
CA ASP A 65 -4.48 -11.19 27.64
C ASP A 65 -5.04 -9.76 27.73
N GLY A 66 -4.17 -8.77 27.94
CA GLY A 66 -4.56 -7.36 28.04
C GLY A 66 -4.79 -6.88 29.48
N ILE A 67 -5.02 -7.79 30.43
CA ILE A 67 -5.39 -7.44 31.82
C ILE A 67 -4.42 -8.06 32.82
N GLY A 68 -4.08 -9.34 32.63
CA GLY A 68 -3.16 -10.08 33.47
C GLY A 68 -1.69 -9.69 33.27
N PRO A 69 -0.78 -10.27 34.07
CA PRO A 69 0.65 -10.01 33.93
C PRO A 69 1.18 -10.59 32.60
N MET A 70 2.00 -9.81 31.91
CA MET A 70 2.74 -10.30 30.74
C MET A 70 3.74 -11.37 31.17
N ARG A 71 3.69 -12.54 30.53
CA ARG A 71 4.67 -13.61 30.74
C ARG A 71 5.55 -13.73 29.50
N PHE A 72 6.86 -13.58 29.65
CA PHE A 72 7.80 -13.82 28.56
C PHE A 72 7.81 -15.30 28.19
N VAL A 73 7.51 -15.62 26.92
CA VAL A 73 7.49 -16.98 26.39
C VAL A 73 8.50 -17.20 25.27
N GLY A 74 9.39 -16.22 25.03
CA GLY A 74 10.39 -16.29 23.97
C GLY A 74 9.76 -16.51 22.60
N TRP A 75 10.31 -17.44 21.82
CA TRP A 75 9.89 -17.71 20.44
C TRP A 75 8.63 -18.58 20.32
N ASN A 76 7.97 -18.95 21.43
CA ASN A 76 6.84 -19.89 21.39
C ASN A 76 5.68 -19.42 20.52
N GLN A 77 5.41 -18.10 20.46
CA GLN A 77 4.35 -17.56 19.59
C GLN A 77 4.68 -17.77 18.11
N PHE A 78 5.94 -17.57 17.72
CA PHE A 78 6.41 -17.79 16.35
C PHE A 78 6.48 -19.27 16.01
N ALA A 79 6.89 -20.13 16.95
CA ALA A 79 6.87 -21.58 16.75
C ALA A 79 5.44 -22.08 16.51
N TYR A 80 4.48 -21.59 17.30
CA TYR A 80 3.06 -21.89 17.11
C TYR A 80 2.54 -21.36 15.76
N LEU A 81 2.90 -20.11 15.40
CA LEU A 81 2.53 -19.48 14.12
C LEU A 81 2.87 -20.36 12.91
N LEU A 82 4.04 -21.01 12.92
CA LEU A 82 4.48 -21.89 11.82
C LEU A 82 3.65 -23.17 11.72
N THR A 83 3.06 -23.64 12.82
CA THR A 83 2.24 -24.85 12.88
C THR A 83 0.74 -24.58 12.84
N ASP A 84 0.32 -23.32 12.88
CA ASP A 84 -1.09 -22.94 12.94
C ASP A 84 -1.75 -23.04 11.56
N SER A 85 -2.61 -24.04 11.39
CA SER A 85 -3.36 -24.26 10.15
C SER A 85 -4.25 -23.07 9.78
N TYR A 86 -4.80 -22.35 10.75
CA TYR A 86 -5.66 -21.19 10.47
C TYR A 86 -4.86 -19.99 9.99
N PHE A 87 -3.63 -19.81 10.48
CA PHE A 87 -2.71 -18.80 9.96
C PHE A 87 -2.39 -19.04 8.48
N TRP A 88 -2.02 -20.27 8.11
CA TRP A 88 -1.75 -20.62 6.72
C TRP A 88 -2.99 -20.56 5.84
N GLN A 89 -4.15 -20.98 6.34
CA GLN A 89 -5.42 -20.80 5.64
C GLN A 89 -5.71 -19.32 5.37
N ALA A 90 -5.51 -18.44 6.35
CA ALA A 90 -5.71 -17.01 6.19
C ALA A 90 -4.74 -16.39 5.17
N ILE A 91 -3.49 -16.86 5.11
CA ILE A 91 -2.54 -16.46 4.06
C ILE A 91 -3.06 -16.88 2.68
N ILE A 92 -3.46 -18.14 2.52
CA ILE A 92 -3.95 -18.67 1.24
C ILE A 92 -5.17 -17.89 0.77
N ASN A 93 -6.16 -17.69 1.65
CA ASN A 93 -7.35 -16.90 1.33
C ASN A 93 -6.99 -15.47 0.92
N THR A 94 -6.06 -14.84 1.63
CA THR A 94 -5.59 -13.48 1.30
C THR A 94 -4.95 -13.44 -0.08
N LEU A 95 -4.11 -14.43 -0.42
CA LEU A 95 -3.48 -14.54 -1.73
C LEU A 95 -4.49 -14.82 -2.84
N GLU A 96 -5.45 -15.71 -2.62
CA GLU A 96 -6.49 -16.01 -3.60
C GLU A 96 -7.38 -14.80 -3.86
N ILE A 97 -7.84 -14.11 -2.82
CA ILE A 97 -8.61 -12.86 -2.95
C ILE A 97 -7.79 -11.80 -3.69
N TRP A 98 -6.50 -11.65 -3.33
CA TRP A 98 -5.60 -10.72 -3.99
C TRP A 98 -5.41 -11.06 -5.48
N LEU A 99 -5.19 -12.32 -5.84
CA LEU A 99 -5.05 -12.75 -7.23
C LEU A 99 -6.34 -12.47 -8.03
N LEU A 100 -7.50 -12.81 -7.46
CA LEU A 100 -8.81 -12.60 -8.08
C LEU A 100 -9.15 -11.11 -8.27
N ALA A 101 -8.66 -10.23 -7.39
CA ALA A 101 -8.90 -8.79 -7.49
C ALA A 101 -7.85 -8.08 -8.35
N THR A 102 -6.57 -8.26 -8.04
CA THR A 102 -5.47 -7.45 -8.56
C THR A 102 -5.11 -7.80 -10.00
N ILE A 103 -5.08 -9.08 -10.40
CA ILE A 103 -4.73 -9.44 -11.78
C ILE A 103 -5.76 -8.86 -12.76
N PRO A 104 -7.08 -9.09 -12.59
CA PRO A 104 -8.06 -8.49 -13.48
C PRO A 104 -8.06 -6.96 -13.40
N MET A 105 -7.85 -6.39 -12.21
CA MET A 105 -7.75 -4.94 -12.04
C MET A 105 -6.61 -4.35 -12.88
N ILE A 106 -5.40 -4.92 -12.86
CA ILE A 106 -4.28 -4.43 -13.70
C ILE A 106 -4.63 -4.55 -15.18
N CYS A 107 -5.10 -5.72 -15.62
CA CYS A 107 -5.43 -5.95 -17.02
C CYS A 107 -6.48 -4.95 -17.53
N VAL A 108 -7.59 -4.79 -16.78
CA VAL A 108 -8.69 -3.91 -17.18
C VAL A 108 -8.28 -2.44 -17.07
N SER A 109 -7.55 -2.04 -16.01
CA SER A 109 -7.13 -0.64 -15.83
C SER A 109 -6.15 -0.17 -16.91
N VAL A 110 -5.19 -1.00 -17.35
CA VAL A 110 -4.28 -0.65 -18.45
C VAL A 110 -5.04 -0.49 -19.77
N VAL A 111 -6.00 -1.36 -20.06
CA VAL A 111 -6.84 -1.26 -21.26
C VAL A 111 -7.71 0.00 -21.20
N LEU A 112 -8.39 0.25 -20.08
CA LEU A 112 -9.21 1.44 -19.89
C LEU A 112 -8.35 2.72 -20.00
N ALA A 113 -7.16 2.73 -19.43
CA ALA A 113 -6.25 3.87 -19.51
C ALA A 113 -5.82 4.14 -20.96
N PHE A 114 -5.50 3.09 -21.73
CA PHE A 114 -5.16 3.23 -23.15
C PHE A 114 -6.34 3.76 -23.98
N LEU A 115 -7.55 3.27 -23.73
CA LEU A 115 -8.76 3.77 -24.38
C LEU A 115 -9.02 5.24 -24.02
N LEU A 116 -8.86 5.61 -22.75
CA LEU A 116 -9.09 6.97 -22.25
C LEU A 116 -8.02 7.97 -22.73
N ALA A 117 -6.81 7.50 -23.02
CA ALA A 117 -5.75 8.28 -23.66
C ALA A 117 -6.06 8.63 -25.12
N SER A 118 -6.93 7.84 -25.79
CA SER A 118 -7.27 8.04 -27.20
C SER A 118 -7.93 9.41 -27.44
N PRO A 119 -7.56 10.13 -28.51
CA PRO A 119 -8.19 11.41 -28.87
C PRO A 119 -9.69 11.25 -29.21
N LEU A 120 -10.16 10.04 -29.46
CA LEU A 120 -11.57 9.74 -29.75
C LEU A 120 -12.50 9.93 -28.54
N VAL A 121 -11.97 9.83 -27.32
CA VAL A 121 -12.76 9.97 -26.10
C VAL A 121 -12.98 11.44 -25.77
N LYS A 122 -14.22 11.89 -25.96
CA LYS A 122 -14.69 13.23 -25.53
C LYS A 122 -15.02 13.21 -24.03
N ALA A 123 -15.05 14.38 -23.38
CA ALA A 123 -15.41 14.53 -21.98
C ALA A 123 -14.61 13.66 -20.99
N ARG A 124 -13.29 13.52 -21.21
CA ARG A 124 -12.39 12.70 -20.38
C ARG A 124 -12.53 12.94 -18.88
N GLY A 125 -12.70 14.20 -18.46
CA GLY A 125 -12.88 14.56 -17.05
C GLY A 125 -14.09 13.87 -16.41
N LEU A 126 -15.20 13.68 -17.14
CA LEU A 126 -16.38 12.99 -16.61
C LEU A 126 -16.10 11.51 -16.32
N TYR A 127 -15.40 10.83 -17.22
CA TYR A 127 -14.97 9.44 -17.01
C TYR A 127 -13.98 9.33 -15.85
N GLN A 128 -13.02 10.26 -15.74
CA GLN A 128 -12.07 10.28 -14.64
C GLN A 128 -12.78 10.44 -13.29
N ILE A 129 -13.77 11.33 -13.20
CA ILE A 129 -14.59 11.52 -12.00
C ILE A 129 -15.37 10.24 -11.68
N ALA A 130 -16.07 9.66 -12.67
CA ALA A 130 -16.88 8.46 -12.49
C ALA A 130 -16.05 7.25 -12.02
N PHE A 131 -14.86 7.07 -12.58
CA PHE A 131 -13.93 6.00 -12.18
C PHE A 131 -13.26 6.25 -10.83
N PHE A 132 -13.02 7.51 -10.46
CA PHE A 132 -12.39 7.82 -9.17
C PHE A 132 -13.37 7.78 -8.00
N LEU A 133 -14.66 8.02 -8.24
CA LEU A 133 -15.70 8.09 -7.21
C LEU A 133 -15.77 6.86 -6.28
N PRO A 134 -15.68 5.61 -6.77
CA PRO A 134 -15.61 4.42 -5.91
C PRO A 134 -14.47 4.46 -4.90
N HIS A 135 -13.31 4.97 -5.29
CA HIS A 135 -12.10 4.94 -4.47
C HIS A 135 -12.19 5.85 -3.24
N ILE A 136 -12.89 6.98 -3.37
CA ILE A 136 -13.08 7.97 -2.29
C ILE A 136 -14.32 7.70 -1.44
N THR A 137 -15.13 6.70 -1.80
CA THR A 137 -16.32 6.31 -1.05
C THR A 137 -15.94 5.46 0.17
N SER A 138 -16.72 5.57 1.25
CA SER A 138 -16.51 4.77 2.48
C SER A 138 -16.54 3.27 2.19
N ILE A 139 -15.46 2.57 2.56
CA ILE A 139 -15.32 1.12 2.36
C ILE A 139 -16.46 0.36 3.04
N VAL A 140 -16.88 0.80 4.23
CA VAL A 140 -17.99 0.17 4.97
C VAL A 140 -19.31 0.32 4.21
N ALA A 141 -19.59 1.50 3.66
CA ALA A 141 -20.81 1.73 2.88
C ALA A 141 -20.83 0.86 1.61
N ILE A 142 -19.69 0.76 0.91
CA ILE A 142 -19.54 -0.13 -0.25
C ILE A 142 -19.81 -1.58 0.17
N ALA A 143 -19.22 -2.03 1.28
CA ALA A 143 -19.39 -3.40 1.76
C ALA A 143 -20.84 -3.73 2.14
N LEU A 144 -21.60 -2.78 2.70
CA LEU A 144 -23.04 -2.97 2.95
C LEU A 144 -23.84 -3.11 1.65
N VAL A 145 -23.56 -2.27 0.64
CA VAL A 145 -24.21 -2.36 -0.67
C VAL A 145 -23.87 -3.68 -1.35
N PHE A 146 -22.59 -4.06 -1.37
CA PHE A 146 -22.14 -5.33 -1.94
C PHE A 146 -22.69 -6.53 -1.16
N GLY A 147 -22.81 -6.45 0.16
CA GLY A 147 -23.44 -7.48 0.98
C GLY A 147 -24.90 -7.72 0.58
N SER A 148 -25.63 -6.65 0.24
CA SER A 148 -26.97 -6.77 -0.34
C SER A 148 -26.95 -7.38 -1.74
N LEU A 149 -26.04 -6.95 -2.63
CA LEU A 149 -25.91 -7.48 -3.98
C LEU A 149 -25.60 -8.98 -4.02
N PHE A 150 -24.71 -9.44 -3.15
CA PHE A 150 -24.26 -10.83 -3.02
C PHE A 150 -25.12 -11.65 -2.05
N SER A 151 -26.21 -11.11 -1.50
CA SER A 151 -27.08 -11.85 -0.59
C SER A 151 -27.61 -13.16 -1.20
N ASN A 152 -27.51 -14.25 -0.45
CA ASN A 152 -27.97 -15.57 -0.90
C ASN A 152 -29.49 -15.61 -1.17
N GLN A 153 -30.27 -14.89 -0.36
CA GLN A 153 -31.75 -14.96 -0.39
C GLN A 153 -32.40 -13.87 -1.24
N PHE A 154 -31.88 -12.64 -1.22
CA PHE A 154 -32.52 -11.50 -1.89
C PHE A 154 -31.53 -10.66 -2.72
N GLY A 155 -30.37 -11.23 -3.07
CA GLY A 155 -29.33 -10.50 -3.80
C GLY A 155 -29.65 -10.29 -5.27
N LEU A 156 -29.31 -9.10 -5.78
CA LEU A 156 -29.51 -8.72 -7.18
C LEU A 156 -28.81 -9.67 -8.15
N LEU A 157 -27.62 -10.17 -7.80
CA LEU A 157 -26.88 -11.13 -8.64
C LEU A 157 -27.66 -12.44 -8.81
N ASN A 158 -28.24 -12.97 -7.73
CA ASN A 158 -29.07 -14.17 -7.81
C ASN A 158 -30.38 -13.93 -8.56
N ALA A 159 -30.96 -12.73 -8.47
CA ALA A 159 -32.12 -12.36 -9.27
C ALA A 159 -31.79 -12.34 -10.77
N LEU A 160 -30.64 -11.77 -11.15
CA LEU A 160 -30.15 -11.78 -12.54
C LEU A 160 -29.85 -13.19 -13.04
N LEU A 161 -29.18 -14.03 -12.25
CA LEU A 161 -28.93 -15.44 -12.59
C LEU A 161 -30.26 -16.18 -12.85
N THR A 162 -31.22 -16.03 -11.95
CA THR A 162 -32.54 -16.68 -12.09
C THR A 162 -33.29 -16.17 -13.33
N ALA A 163 -33.21 -14.87 -13.64
CA ALA A 163 -33.81 -14.29 -14.83
C ALA A 163 -33.20 -14.80 -16.14
N LEU A 164 -31.91 -15.17 -16.12
CA LEU A 164 -31.21 -15.81 -17.23
C LEU A 164 -31.42 -17.34 -17.29
N GLY A 165 -32.25 -17.90 -16.41
CA GLY A 165 -32.49 -19.35 -16.32
C GLY A 165 -31.37 -20.13 -15.62
N LEU A 166 -30.43 -19.43 -14.96
CA LEU A 166 -29.36 -20.05 -14.17
C LEU A 166 -29.81 -20.28 -12.72
N GLY A 167 -29.19 -21.26 -12.06
CA GLY A 167 -29.43 -21.56 -10.65
C GLY A 167 -28.93 -20.46 -9.71
N ARG A 168 -29.40 -20.51 -8.46
CA ARG A 168 -28.97 -19.59 -7.40
C ARG A 168 -27.63 -20.02 -6.82
N VAL A 169 -26.76 -19.06 -6.56
CA VAL A 169 -25.46 -19.28 -5.93
C VAL A 169 -25.49 -18.74 -4.50
N ALA A 170 -25.04 -19.56 -3.55
CA ALA A 170 -24.90 -19.15 -2.16
C ALA A 170 -23.56 -18.40 -1.97
N TRP A 171 -23.44 -17.22 -2.57
CA TRP A 171 -22.23 -16.39 -2.58
C TRP A 171 -21.57 -16.25 -1.21
N LEU A 172 -22.33 -15.89 -0.16
CA LEU A 172 -21.75 -15.62 1.16
C LEU A 172 -21.67 -16.87 2.07
N SER A 173 -21.91 -18.05 1.51
CA SER A 173 -21.83 -19.33 2.26
C SER A 173 -20.97 -20.39 1.59
N GLN A 174 -20.57 -20.17 0.34
CA GLN A 174 -19.67 -21.06 -0.40
C GLN A 174 -18.26 -20.49 -0.44
N PRO A 175 -17.20 -21.33 -0.33
CA PRO A 175 -15.80 -20.90 -0.29
C PRO A 175 -15.42 -19.89 -1.39
N TRP A 176 -15.61 -20.29 -2.64
CA TRP A 176 -15.31 -19.44 -3.80
C TRP A 176 -16.27 -18.27 -3.96
N GLY A 177 -17.52 -18.43 -3.52
CA GLY A 177 -18.50 -17.34 -3.54
C GLY A 177 -18.05 -16.16 -2.69
N MET A 178 -17.55 -16.45 -1.47
CA MET A 178 -17.08 -15.43 -0.53
C MET A 178 -15.85 -14.70 -1.08
N LYS A 179 -14.87 -15.47 -1.58
CA LYS A 179 -13.64 -14.92 -2.17
C LYS A 179 -13.95 -14.04 -3.39
N CYS A 180 -14.85 -14.49 -4.28
CA CYS A 180 -15.30 -13.71 -5.42
C CYS A 180 -16.05 -12.43 -5.02
N ALA A 181 -16.90 -12.48 -3.99
CA ALA A 181 -17.63 -11.31 -3.52
C ALA A 181 -16.67 -10.24 -2.96
N ILE A 182 -15.70 -10.64 -2.14
CA ILE A 182 -14.67 -9.76 -1.60
C ILE A 182 -13.80 -9.19 -2.74
N ALA A 183 -13.31 -10.06 -3.64
CA ALA A 183 -12.45 -9.65 -4.74
C ALA A 183 -13.15 -8.69 -5.73
N ALA A 184 -14.43 -8.93 -6.04
CA ALA A 184 -15.22 -8.07 -6.91
C ALA A 184 -15.39 -6.65 -6.33
N MET A 185 -15.60 -6.55 -5.01
CA MET A 185 -15.67 -5.26 -4.34
C MET A 185 -14.34 -4.52 -4.37
N ILE A 186 -13.23 -5.21 -4.07
CA ILE A 186 -11.88 -4.63 -4.11
C ILE A 186 -11.57 -4.14 -5.54
N LEU A 187 -11.82 -5.00 -6.54
CA LEU A 187 -11.62 -4.67 -7.94
C LEU A 187 -12.42 -3.41 -8.32
N TRP A 188 -13.72 -3.38 -8.06
CA TRP A 188 -14.57 -2.24 -8.41
C TRP A 188 -14.08 -0.92 -7.76
N ARG A 189 -13.71 -0.97 -6.48
CA ARG A 189 -13.22 0.20 -5.73
C ARG A 189 -11.88 0.72 -6.24
N THR A 190 -10.99 -0.19 -6.64
CA THR A 190 -9.60 0.15 -6.97
C THR A 190 -9.34 0.33 -8.47
N LEU A 191 -10.23 -0.18 -9.33
CA LEU A 191 -10.07 -0.16 -10.78
C LEU A 191 -9.82 1.24 -11.34
N GLY A 192 -10.65 2.20 -10.94
CA GLY A 192 -10.55 3.54 -11.48
C GLY A 192 -9.32 4.30 -11.03
N TYR A 193 -8.93 4.17 -9.75
CA TYR A 193 -7.68 4.74 -9.23
C TYR A 193 -6.46 4.27 -10.05
N HIS A 194 -6.36 2.97 -10.29
CA HIS A 194 -5.25 2.40 -11.08
C HIS A 194 -5.34 2.78 -12.56
N THR A 195 -6.55 2.90 -13.11
CA THR A 195 -6.75 3.41 -14.48
C THR A 195 -6.16 4.82 -14.63
N LEU A 196 -6.32 5.69 -13.63
CA LEU A 196 -5.75 7.04 -13.66
C LEU A 196 -4.23 7.04 -13.53
N ILE A 197 -3.66 6.16 -12.69
CA ILE A 197 -2.21 5.96 -12.61
C ILE A 197 -1.65 5.54 -13.97
N PHE A 198 -2.26 4.55 -14.62
CA PHE A 198 -1.83 4.11 -15.94
C PHE A 198 -2.04 5.18 -17.01
N LEU A 199 -3.12 5.97 -16.94
CA LEU A 199 -3.37 7.06 -17.86
C LEU A 199 -2.26 8.12 -17.76
N ALA A 200 -1.89 8.52 -16.54
CA ALA A 200 -0.78 9.45 -16.32
C ALA A 200 0.54 8.87 -16.85
N GLY A 201 0.77 7.57 -16.66
CA GLY A 201 1.90 6.86 -17.24
C GLY A 201 1.91 6.84 -18.77
N ILE A 202 0.75 6.71 -19.42
CA ILE A 202 0.66 6.77 -20.89
C ILE A 202 0.94 8.18 -21.38
N GLN A 203 0.47 9.19 -20.66
CA GLN A 203 0.61 10.61 -21.02
C GLN A 203 2.05 11.13 -20.88
N SER A 204 2.89 10.47 -20.08
CA SER A 204 4.32 10.83 -19.99
C SER A 204 5.16 10.27 -21.15
N ILE A 205 4.63 9.33 -21.94
CA ILE A 205 5.32 8.78 -23.11
C ILE A 205 5.31 9.84 -24.24
N PRO A 206 6.47 10.18 -24.82
CA PRO A 206 6.55 11.16 -25.91
C PRO A 206 5.60 10.84 -27.07
N THR A 207 4.82 11.82 -27.52
CA THR A 207 3.86 11.66 -28.62
C THR A 207 4.54 11.28 -29.94
N THR A 208 5.79 11.69 -30.14
CA THR A 208 6.61 11.38 -31.32
C THR A 208 6.76 9.89 -31.58
N LEU A 209 6.82 9.05 -30.53
CA LEU A 209 6.88 7.59 -30.69
C LEU A 209 5.57 7.02 -31.27
N TYR A 210 4.43 7.58 -30.86
CA TYR A 210 3.13 7.20 -31.39
C TYR A 210 2.91 7.67 -32.82
N GLU A 211 3.40 8.87 -33.16
CA GLU A 211 3.33 9.42 -34.51
C GLU A 211 4.22 8.64 -35.48
N ALA A 212 5.47 8.37 -35.11
CA ALA A 212 6.39 7.56 -35.91
C ALA A 212 5.81 6.18 -36.22
N ALA A 213 5.28 5.50 -35.19
CA ALA A 213 4.66 4.19 -35.39
C ALA A 213 3.44 4.22 -36.34
N ARG A 214 2.65 5.30 -36.32
CA ARG A 214 1.52 5.48 -37.24
C ARG A 214 1.98 5.72 -38.67
N ILE A 215 3.09 6.46 -38.86
CA ILE A 215 3.72 6.66 -40.17
C ILE A 215 4.22 5.32 -40.73
N ASP A 216 4.77 4.45 -39.88
CA ASP A 216 5.20 3.09 -40.24
C ASP A 216 4.02 2.11 -40.44
N GLY A 217 2.77 2.58 -40.37
CA GLY A 217 1.57 1.77 -40.59
C GLY A 217 1.19 0.87 -39.41
N ALA A 218 1.72 1.10 -38.21
CA ALA A 218 1.40 0.29 -37.04
C ALA A 218 -0.06 0.52 -36.58
N GLY A 219 -0.83 -0.57 -36.46
CA GLY A 219 -2.20 -0.53 -35.94
C GLY A 219 -2.27 -0.34 -34.43
N SER A 220 -3.44 0.05 -33.89
CA SER A 220 -3.63 0.31 -32.44
C SER A 220 -3.22 -0.85 -31.53
N ARG A 221 -3.43 -2.11 -31.96
CA ARG A 221 -2.99 -3.30 -31.21
C ARG A 221 -1.47 -3.45 -31.16
N GLN A 222 -0.78 -3.10 -32.25
CA GLN A 222 0.68 -3.11 -32.31
C GLN A 222 1.25 -1.97 -31.46
N ILE A 223 0.69 -0.76 -31.56
CA ILE A 223 1.08 0.37 -30.71
C ILE A 223 0.92 0.02 -29.23
N PHE A 224 -0.23 -0.52 -28.83
CA PHE A 224 -0.50 -0.92 -27.45
C PHE A 224 0.53 -1.97 -26.96
N SER A 225 0.71 -3.06 -27.70
CA SER A 225 1.53 -4.18 -27.26
C SER A 225 3.04 -3.95 -27.37
N ARG A 226 3.50 -3.21 -28.39
CA ARG A 226 4.93 -3.03 -28.70
C ARG A 226 5.52 -1.71 -28.22
N ILE A 227 4.69 -0.69 -27.95
CA ILE A 227 5.16 0.63 -27.52
C ILE A 227 4.62 0.94 -26.13
N THR A 228 3.30 0.97 -25.96
CA THR A 228 2.69 1.39 -24.69
C THR A 228 3.01 0.42 -23.54
N LEU A 229 2.75 -0.88 -23.69
CA LEU A 229 3.00 -1.85 -22.62
C LEU A 229 4.47 -1.90 -22.18
N PRO A 230 5.48 -1.95 -23.09
CA PRO A 230 6.88 -1.93 -22.69
C PRO A 230 7.29 -0.64 -21.95
N LEU A 231 6.85 0.53 -22.43
CA LEU A 231 7.18 1.81 -21.82
C LEU A 231 6.42 2.07 -20.51
N LEU A 232 5.26 1.43 -20.31
CA LEU A 232 4.51 1.45 -19.06
C LEU A 232 5.06 0.53 -17.95
N ARG A 233 6.08 -0.29 -18.23
CA ARG A 233 6.63 -1.24 -17.25
C ARG A 233 6.96 -0.63 -15.89
N PRO A 234 7.61 0.55 -15.77
CA PRO A 234 7.89 1.16 -14.46
C PRO A 234 6.62 1.49 -13.67
N VAL A 235 5.56 1.91 -14.37
CA VAL A 235 4.25 2.22 -13.76
C VAL A 235 3.55 0.94 -13.34
N MET A 236 3.58 -0.12 -14.17
CA MET A 236 3.05 -1.44 -13.81
C MET A 236 3.75 -2.03 -12.59
N LEU A 237 5.08 -1.92 -12.53
CA LEU A 237 5.92 -2.30 -11.39
C LEU A 237 5.45 -1.64 -10.09
N PHE A 238 5.33 -0.31 -10.12
CA PHE A 238 4.87 0.48 -8.99
C PHE A 238 3.46 0.06 -8.55
N THR A 239 2.54 -0.12 -9.50
CA THR A 239 1.17 -0.58 -9.25
C THR A 239 1.12 -1.98 -8.66
N VAL A 240 1.89 -2.94 -9.17
CA VAL A 240 1.93 -4.32 -8.64
C VAL A 240 2.43 -4.32 -7.20
N ILE A 241 3.52 -3.63 -6.91
CA ILE A 241 4.11 -3.59 -5.56
C ILE A 241 3.14 -2.95 -4.57
N THR A 242 2.63 -1.76 -4.89
CA THR A 242 1.68 -1.05 -4.01
C THR A 242 0.38 -1.84 -3.82
N SER A 243 -0.16 -2.44 -4.88
CA SER A 243 -1.35 -3.31 -4.81
C SER A 243 -1.10 -4.59 -4.01
N THR A 244 0.12 -5.14 -4.03
CA THR A 244 0.48 -6.30 -3.22
C THR A 244 0.47 -5.94 -1.73
N ILE A 245 1.11 -4.82 -1.37
CA ILE A 245 1.13 -4.33 0.02
C ILE A 245 -0.30 -4.10 0.52
N SER A 246 -1.12 -3.37 -0.25
CA SER A 246 -2.52 -3.11 0.14
C SER A 246 -3.39 -4.36 0.15
N GLY A 247 -3.21 -5.26 -0.82
CA GLY A 247 -3.98 -6.50 -0.92
C GLY A 247 -3.74 -7.48 0.24
N MET A 248 -2.52 -7.52 0.76
CA MET A 248 -2.17 -8.29 1.95
C MET A 248 -2.74 -7.69 3.24
N GLN A 249 -3.15 -6.42 3.21
CA GLN A 249 -3.69 -5.69 4.36
C GLN A 249 -5.23 -5.59 4.35
N VAL A 250 -5.91 -6.36 3.48
CA VAL A 250 -7.38 -6.36 3.39
C VAL A 250 -8.00 -6.83 4.70
N PHE A 251 -8.92 -6.03 5.24
CA PHE A 251 -9.58 -6.25 6.53
C PHE A 251 -11.06 -5.89 6.50
N THR A 252 -11.38 -4.66 6.12
CA THR A 252 -12.74 -4.12 6.22
C THR A 252 -13.72 -4.89 5.35
N GLU A 253 -13.29 -5.24 4.14
CA GLU A 253 -14.10 -5.95 3.16
C GLU A 253 -14.63 -7.31 3.69
N PRO A 254 -13.78 -8.26 4.11
CA PRO A 254 -14.23 -9.52 4.69
C PRO A 254 -14.95 -9.33 6.04
N GLN A 255 -14.48 -8.40 6.87
CA GLN A 255 -15.06 -8.18 8.21
C GLN A 255 -16.52 -7.72 8.15
N VAL A 256 -16.84 -6.80 7.24
CA VAL A 256 -18.22 -6.29 7.09
C VAL A 256 -19.11 -7.32 6.39
N LEU A 257 -18.59 -8.04 5.39
CA LEU A 257 -19.39 -9.03 4.65
C LEU A 257 -19.67 -10.31 5.42
N LEU A 258 -18.70 -10.77 6.22
CA LEU A 258 -18.69 -12.13 6.79
C LEU A 258 -18.52 -12.15 8.31
N GLY A 259 -18.35 -10.99 8.96
CA GLY A 259 -18.08 -10.87 10.39
C GLY A 259 -16.64 -11.25 10.75
N ASN A 260 -16.38 -11.34 12.06
CA ASN A 260 -15.03 -11.55 12.59
C ASN A 260 -14.49 -12.98 12.40
N ASP A 261 -15.35 -13.93 11.99
CA ASP A 261 -14.97 -15.32 11.78
C ASP A 261 -14.64 -15.65 10.31
N GLY A 262 -14.81 -14.69 9.39
CA GLY A 262 -14.48 -14.87 7.97
C GLY A 262 -15.43 -15.81 7.22
N GLY A 263 -16.65 -16.02 7.73
CA GLY A 263 -17.68 -16.84 7.10
C GLY A 263 -17.49 -18.37 7.29
N PRO A 264 -18.40 -19.19 6.75
CA PRO A 264 -18.33 -20.66 6.87
C PRO A 264 -16.99 -21.22 6.42
N GLY A 265 -16.41 -22.10 7.23
CA GLY A 265 -15.08 -22.68 6.94
C GLY A 265 -13.92 -21.68 7.01
N ARG A 266 -14.15 -20.42 7.44
CA ARG A 266 -13.14 -19.34 7.47
C ARG A 266 -12.58 -18.99 6.08
N GLU A 267 -13.35 -19.22 5.03
CA GLU A 267 -12.89 -19.06 3.64
C GLU A 267 -12.71 -17.59 3.21
N GLY A 268 -13.36 -16.66 3.88
CA GLY A 268 -13.12 -15.22 3.73
C GLY A 268 -12.18 -14.64 4.79
N MET A 269 -11.57 -15.47 5.64
CA MET A 269 -10.64 -15.02 6.66
C MET A 269 -9.34 -14.53 6.01
N THR A 270 -9.09 -13.23 6.01
CA THR A 270 -7.80 -12.65 5.62
C THR A 270 -6.83 -12.63 6.81
N ILE A 271 -5.53 -12.51 6.53
CA ILE A 271 -4.49 -12.50 7.57
C ILE A 271 -4.66 -11.35 8.57
N VAL A 272 -5.11 -10.17 8.13
CA VAL A 272 -5.39 -9.05 9.04
C VAL A 272 -6.66 -9.29 9.86
N LEU A 273 -7.69 -9.92 9.28
CA LEU A 273 -8.89 -10.31 10.02
C LEU A 273 -8.56 -11.39 11.06
N TYR A 274 -7.68 -12.33 10.72
CA TYR A 274 -7.19 -13.35 11.65
C TYR A 274 -6.39 -12.74 12.80
N LEU A 275 -5.49 -11.80 12.51
CA LEU A 275 -4.78 -11.01 13.52
C LEU A 275 -5.77 -10.33 14.47
N TYR A 276 -6.78 -9.67 13.90
CA TYR A 276 -7.81 -8.98 14.68
C TYR A 276 -8.61 -9.95 15.56
N GLN A 277 -9.03 -11.10 15.02
CA GLN A 277 -9.76 -12.12 15.76
C GLN A 277 -8.92 -12.66 16.92
N GLN A 278 -7.61 -12.87 16.73
CA GLN A 278 -6.73 -13.33 17.80
C GLN A 278 -6.48 -12.26 18.86
N ALA A 279 -6.13 -11.04 18.45
CA ALA A 279 -5.79 -9.96 19.38
C ALA A 279 -7.00 -9.42 20.14
N PHE A 280 -8.11 -9.17 19.44
CA PHE A 280 -9.26 -8.44 19.97
C PHE A 280 -10.50 -9.30 20.18
N GLY A 281 -10.64 -10.41 19.44
CA GLY A 281 -11.73 -11.37 19.65
C GLY A 281 -11.41 -12.40 20.74
N SER A 282 -10.21 -12.95 20.71
CA SER A 282 -9.75 -14.01 21.63
C SER A 282 -8.82 -13.49 22.73
N TYR A 283 -8.52 -12.19 22.73
CA TYR A 283 -7.60 -11.53 23.67
C TYR A 283 -6.18 -12.11 23.68
N HIS A 284 -5.74 -12.81 22.64
CA HIS A 284 -4.37 -13.31 22.51
C HIS A 284 -3.44 -12.24 21.93
N PHE A 285 -3.24 -11.12 22.64
CA PHE A 285 -2.47 -9.96 22.14
C PHE A 285 -1.05 -10.30 21.70
N GLY A 286 -0.35 -11.16 22.45
CA GLY A 286 1.01 -11.56 22.09
C GLY A 286 1.05 -12.42 20.81
N TYR A 287 0.07 -13.30 20.62
CA TYR A 287 -0.03 -14.07 19.38
C TYR A 287 -0.45 -13.21 18.20
N GLY A 288 -1.41 -12.30 18.40
CA GLY A 288 -1.79 -11.29 17.41
C GLY A 288 -0.61 -10.42 16.96
N ALA A 289 0.26 -10.02 17.90
CA ALA A 289 1.49 -9.31 17.56
C ALA A 289 2.45 -10.17 16.72
N ALA A 290 2.61 -11.46 17.05
CA ALA A 290 3.42 -12.38 16.25
C ALA A 290 2.87 -12.57 14.83
N ILE A 291 1.54 -12.67 14.66
CA ILE A 291 0.89 -12.67 13.33
C ILE A 291 1.22 -11.38 12.57
N GLY A 292 1.17 -10.22 13.23
CA GLY A 292 1.50 -8.92 12.62
C GLY A 292 2.93 -8.86 12.09
N TRP A 293 3.89 -9.37 12.84
CA TRP A 293 5.29 -9.48 12.40
C TRP A 293 5.47 -10.53 11.30
N GLY A 294 4.74 -11.65 11.35
CA GLY A 294 4.68 -12.63 10.27
C GLY A 294 4.16 -12.02 8.96
N LEU A 295 3.09 -11.23 9.04
CA LEU A 295 2.55 -10.47 7.90
C LEU A 295 3.57 -9.46 7.36
N PHE A 296 4.28 -8.72 8.22
CA PHE A 296 5.33 -7.80 7.80
C PHE A 296 6.42 -8.52 6.99
N VAL A 297 6.91 -9.66 7.49
CA VAL A 297 7.91 -10.48 6.78
C VAL A 297 7.37 -10.96 5.44
N LEU A 298 6.11 -11.42 5.40
CA LEU A 298 5.46 -11.88 4.18
C LEU A 298 5.37 -10.75 3.14
N ILE A 299 4.89 -9.57 3.54
CA ILE A 299 4.83 -8.39 2.66
C ILE A 299 6.22 -8.02 2.14
N ALA A 300 7.24 -8.02 2.99
CA ALA A 300 8.61 -7.70 2.60
C ALA A 300 9.17 -8.71 1.58
N LEU A 301 8.96 -10.02 1.81
CA LEU A 301 9.39 -11.08 0.90
C LEU A 301 8.68 -10.99 -0.46
N PHE A 302 7.37 -10.80 -0.48
CA PHE A 302 6.61 -10.66 -1.72
C PHE A 302 6.96 -9.38 -2.48
N SER A 303 7.15 -8.26 -1.77
CA SER A 303 7.57 -6.99 -2.40
C SER A 303 8.96 -7.12 -3.03
N LEU A 304 9.90 -7.78 -2.34
CA LEU A 304 11.23 -8.06 -2.87
C LEU A 304 11.18 -9.01 -4.07
N LEU A 305 10.39 -10.07 -4.00
CA LEU A 305 10.22 -11.03 -5.09
C LEU A 305 9.60 -10.37 -6.33
N ASN A 306 8.55 -9.55 -6.16
CA ASN A 306 7.96 -8.75 -7.23
C ASN A 306 9.00 -7.84 -7.89
N TRP A 307 9.79 -7.13 -7.08
CA TRP A 307 10.85 -6.26 -7.57
C TRP A 307 11.91 -7.03 -8.36
N LEU A 308 12.40 -8.17 -7.85
CA LEU A 308 13.41 -9.01 -8.50
C LEU A 308 12.93 -9.62 -9.83
N LEU A 309 11.71 -10.18 -9.86
CA LEU A 309 11.15 -10.79 -11.07
C LEU A 309 10.99 -9.76 -12.20
N LEU A 310 10.50 -8.57 -11.85
CA LEU A 310 10.26 -7.52 -12.82
C LEU A 310 11.57 -6.82 -13.24
N GLN A 311 12.60 -6.75 -12.39
CA GLN A 311 13.96 -6.32 -12.77
C GLN A 311 14.72 -7.33 -13.64
N ARG A 312 14.51 -8.63 -13.49
CA ARG A 312 15.16 -9.62 -14.37
C ARG A 312 14.63 -9.54 -15.81
N SER A 313 13.36 -9.19 -15.99
CA SER A 313 12.80 -8.91 -17.32
C SER A 313 13.35 -7.64 -17.99
N TRP A 314 14.19 -6.89 -17.26
CA TRP A 314 14.78 -5.60 -17.60
C TRP A 314 16.20 -5.70 -18.16
N ILE A 315 16.92 -6.81 -17.90
CA ILE A 315 18.34 -6.98 -18.28
C ILE A 315 18.50 -7.81 -19.57
N VAL A 316 17.44 -8.50 -20.00
CA VAL A 316 17.52 -9.50 -21.10
C VAL A 316 17.05 -8.95 -22.46
N ASN A 317 16.59 -7.69 -22.56
CA ASN A 317 16.21 -7.06 -23.84
C ASN A 317 16.86 -5.68 -24.00
#